data_AF-A0A931I5V2-F1
#
_entry.id   AF-A0A931I5V2-F1
#
_cell.length_a   1.000
_cell.length_b   1.000
_cell.length_c   1.000
_cell.angle_alpha   90.00
_cell.angle_beta   90.00
_cell.angle_gamma   90.00
#
_symmetry.space_group_name_H-M   'P 1'
#
loop_
_entity.id
_entity.type
_entity.pdbx_description
1 polymer ?
#
loop_
_entity_poly.entity_id
_entity_poly.type
_entity_poly.pdbx_seq_one_letter_code
_entity_poly.pdbx_strand_id
1 'polypeptide(L)'
;MRQFLVKVDRGARHGRGGMMAQRQHLESSDGERIVAQVDLRKKCRELPMRSAADDPVARAEAALQKMSGHFRGWMDEELTTIDEAWKRLRAAGIADDTARAGLFRAAHDIKGQAATLGFPLVGVLAGSLCALLDEPADPGAVPAVLIEQHVAGLKAMVREDVRNEDDPVATQLVGELSRVTRGFIASVAPRS
;
A
#
# COMPACT_ATOMS: atom_id res chain seq x y z
N MET A 1 10.52 16.19 68.10
CA MET A 1 10.50 15.38 69.35
C MET A 1 9.27 14.47 69.31
N ARG A 2 9.45 13.14 69.45
CA ARG A 2 8.44 12.05 69.60
C ARG A 2 7.61 11.76 68.34
N GLN A 3 7.70 10.64 67.60
CA GLN A 3 7.88 9.19 67.85
C GLN A 3 6.69 8.50 68.54
N PHE A 4 5.94 7.69 67.78
CA PHE A 4 5.07 6.54 68.14
C PHE A 4 4.78 5.79 66.81
N LEU A 5 5.33 4.62 66.46
CA LEU A 5 5.38 3.25 67.02
C LEU A 5 4.09 2.41 66.83
N VAL A 6 4.08 1.65 65.72
CA VAL A 6 3.73 0.22 65.52
C VAL A 6 2.36 -0.33 65.95
N LYS A 7 1.64 -0.93 65.00
CA LYS A 7 1.14 -2.31 65.15
C LYS A 7 1.11 -3.05 63.81
N VAL A 8 1.93 -4.10 63.75
CA VAL A 8 1.96 -5.14 62.73
C VAL A 8 0.88 -6.15 63.08
N ASP A 9 0.13 -6.62 62.09
CA ASP A 9 -0.61 -7.88 62.20
C ASP A 9 -0.18 -8.83 61.07
N ARG A 10 0.15 -10.07 61.45
CA ARG A 10 0.61 -11.16 60.58
C ARG A 10 -0.24 -12.40 60.88
N GLY A 11 -0.74 -13.03 59.83
CA GLY A 11 -1.18 -14.43 59.81
C GLY A 11 -2.36 -14.61 58.85
N ALA A 12 -2.54 -15.67 58.08
CA ALA A 12 -1.83 -16.93 57.85
C ALA A 12 -2.41 -17.51 56.52
N ARG A 13 -1.58 -17.91 55.55
CA ARG A 13 -1.22 -19.30 55.13
C ARG A 13 -2.26 -20.12 54.31
N HIS A 14 -1.72 -20.75 53.23
CA HIS A 14 -2.18 -21.88 52.37
C HIS A 14 -2.88 -21.52 51.04
N GLY A 15 -2.48 -22.04 49.86
CA GLY A 15 -1.37 -22.91 49.48
C GLY A 15 -1.44 -23.38 48.00
N ARG A 16 -0.32 -23.96 47.53
CA ARG A 16 -0.11 -24.91 46.41
C ARG A 16 -0.30 -24.49 44.95
N GLY A 17 0.74 -24.78 44.13
CA GLY A 17 0.61 -25.10 42.71
C GLY A 17 1.70 -24.47 41.83
N GLY A 18 2.80 -25.19 41.58
CA GLY A 18 3.85 -24.73 40.66
C GLY A 18 3.49 -25.00 39.20
N MET A 19 4.05 -24.19 38.29
CA MET A 19 4.58 -24.70 37.02
C MET A 19 5.51 -23.64 36.41
N MET A 20 6.79 -24.03 36.27
CA MET A 20 7.74 -23.38 35.38
C MET A 20 7.18 -23.42 33.95
N ALA A 21 6.94 -22.25 33.36
CA ALA A 21 6.69 -22.12 31.92
C ALA A 21 7.60 -21.02 31.38
N GLN A 22 8.75 -21.47 30.94
CA GLN A 22 9.74 -20.73 30.17
C GLN A 22 9.08 -20.22 28.88
N ARG A 23 8.94 -18.90 28.73
CA ARG A 23 8.57 -18.25 27.46
C ARG A 23 9.59 -17.18 27.13
N GLN A 24 10.59 -17.67 26.42
CA GLN A 24 11.26 -17.06 25.25
C GLN A 24 11.27 -15.54 25.18
N HIS A 25 12.48 -15.03 25.37
CA HIS A 25 13.01 -13.79 24.85
C HIS A 25 12.66 -13.64 23.36
N LEU A 26 11.74 -12.73 23.04
CA LEU A 26 11.62 -12.15 21.71
C LEU A 26 12.52 -10.91 21.70
N GLU A 27 13.63 -11.00 20.98
CA GLU A 27 14.47 -9.86 20.62
C GLU A 27 13.58 -8.84 19.89
N SER A 28 13.29 -7.74 20.57
CA SER A 28 12.56 -6.62 20.01
C SER A 28 13.49 -5.93 19.03
N SER A 29 13.14 -5.97 17.74
CA SER A 29 13.74 -5.14 16.70
C SER A 29 13.96 -3.70 17.21
N ASP A 30 15.18 -3.21 17.02
CA ASP A 30 15.72 -1.94 17.51
C ASP A 30 15.15 -0.75 16.72
N GLY A 31 13.82 -0.70 16.66
CA GLY A 31 13.08 0.44 16.13
C GLY A 31 13.08 1.54 17.19
N GLU A 32 13.84 2.60 16.94
CA GLU A 32 13.77 3.81 17.75
C GLU A 32 12.33 4.35 17.72
N ARG A 33 11.60 4.11 18.82
CA ARG A 33 10.25 4.65 18.99
C ARG A 33 10.38 6.15 19.21
N ILE A 34 9.98 6.92 18.20
CA ILE A 34 9.78 8.35 18.35
C ILE A 34 8.73 8.56 19.44
N VAL A 35 9.19 9.04 20.60
CA VAL A 35 8.29 9.39 21.70
C VAL A 35 7.52 10.63 21.27
N ALA A 36 6.20 10.50 21.11
CA ALA A 36 5.35 11.64 20.81
C ALA A 36 5.56 12.71 21.90
N GLN A 37 6.10 13.87 21.51
CA GLN A 37 6.34 15.00 22.42
C GLN A 37 5.03 15.59 22.99
N VAL A 38 3.89 15.27 22.35
CA VAL A 38 2.56 15.70 22.78
C VAL A 38 1.70 14.49 23.06
N ASP A 39 1.17 14.42 24.27
CA ASP A 39 0.12 13.46 24.63
C ASP A 39 -1.18 13.85 23.93
N LEU A 40 -1.49 13.15 22.83
CA LEU A 40 -2.67 13.42 22.00
C LEU A 40 -3.98 13.34 22.81
N ARG A 41 -4.03 12.57 23.91
CA ARG A 41 -5.21 12.53 24.79
C ARG A 41 -5.47 13.87 25.46
N LYS A 42 -4.42 14.64 25.79
CA LYS A 42 -4.54 15.99 26.36
C LYS A 42 -5.00 17.04 25.34
N LYS A 43 -4.92 16.72 24.04
CA LYS A 43 -5.35 17.60 22.94
C LYS A 43 -6.70 17.19 22.35
N CYS A 44 -7.20 15.99 22.67
CA CYS A 44 -8.50 15.53 22.25
C CYS A 44 -9.53 15.86 23.34
N ARG A 45 -10.53 16.69 23.02
CA ARG A 45 -11.66 16.93 23.91
C ARG A 45 -12.52 15.68 23.95
N GLU A 46 -12.64 15.04 25.11
CA GLU A 46 -13.60 13.94 25.29
C GLU A 46 -15.01 14.47 25.02
N LEU A 47 -15.63 13.97 23.95
CA LEU A 47 -17.01 14.27 23.62
C LEU A 47 -17.89 13.29 24.39
N PRO A 48 -18.89 13.76 25.16
CA PRO A 48 -19.85 12.86 25.77
C PRO A 48 -20.56 12.08 24.66
N MET A 49 -20.74 10.77 24.83
CA MET A 49 -21.54 9.97 23.90
C MET A 49 -22.92 10.61 23.76
N ARG A 50 -23.26 11.06 22.55
CA ARG A 50 -24.56 11.66 22.24
C ARG A 50 -25.61 10.55 22.14
N SER A 51 -26.06 10.07 23.29
CA SER A 51 -27.06 9.01 23.46
C SER A 51 -26.65 7.63 22.95
N ALA A 52 -27.25 6.58 23.52
CA ALA A 52 -27.08 5.19 23.08
C ALA A 52 -27.67 4.90 21.68
N ALA A 53 -28.28 5.89 21.02
CA ALA A 53 -28.87 5.79 19.69
C ALA A 53 -27.93 6.26 18.56
N ASP A 54 -26.84 6.97 18.87
CA ASP A 54 -25.76 7.24 17.90
C ASP A 54 -24.72 6.12 18.04
N ASP A 55 -24.71 5.17 17.10
CA ASP A 55 -23.61 4.22 16.94
C ASP A 55 -22.50 4.89 16.10
N PRO A 56 -21.40 5.35 16.73
CA PRO A 56 -20.31 5.99 16.01
C PRO A 56 -19.61 5.04 15.03
N VAL A 57 -19.64 3.72 15.27
CA VAL A 57 -19.05 2.71 14.39
C VAL A 57 -19.91 2.55 13.14
N ALA A 58 -21.22 2.34 13.31
CA ALA A 58 -22.14 2.23 12.17
C ALA A 58 -22.13 3.48 11.28
N ARG A 59 -22.01 4.68 11.87
CA ARG A 59 -21.86 5.93 11.11
C ARG A 59 -20.53 6.01 10.36
N ALA A 60 -19.44 5.52 10.95
CA ALA A 60 -18.15 5.45 10.28
C ALA A 60 -18.16 4.44 9.12
N GLU A 61 -18.75 3.27 9.31
CA GLU A 61 -18.92 2.26 8.25
C GLU A 61 -19.78 2.77 7.10
N ALA A 62 -20.88 3.46 7.38
CA ALA A 62 -21.72 4.09 6.35
C ALA A 62 -20.96 5.16 5.56
N ALA A 63 -20.10 5.94 6.21
CA ALA A 63 -19.24 6.92 5.54
C ALA A 63 -18.18 6.25 4.65
N LEU A 64 -17.55 5.17 5.12
CA LEU A 64 -16.61 4.37 4.33
C LEU A 64 -17.30 3.75 3.10
N GLN A 65 -18.50 3.20 3.27
CA GLN A 65 -19.27 2.61 2.17
C GLN A 65 -19.71 3.65 1.13
N LYS A 66 -20.03 4.87 1.57
CA LYS A 66 -20.29 5.98 0.64
C LYS A 66 -19.03 6.34 -0.15
N MET A 67 -17.86 6.31 0.49
CA MET A 67 -16.58 6.66 -0.13
C MET A 67 -16.08 5.58 -1.10
N SER A 68 -16.30 4.30 -0.80
CA SER A 68 -15.88 3.18 -1.65
C SER A 68 -16.55 3.22 -3.04
N GLY A 69 -17.77 3.74 -3.13
CA GLY A 69 -18.47 4.00 -4.40
C GLY A 69 -17.73 4.97 -5.33
N HIS A 70 -16.83 5.81 -4.80
CA HIS A 70 -16.01 6.75 -5.58
C HIS A 70 -14.67 6.15 -6.02
N PHE A 71 -14.18 5.09 -5.38
CA PHE A 71 -12.84 4.54 -5.64
C PHE A 71 -12.68 4.03 -7.08
N ARG A 72 -13.75 3.45 -7.63
CA ARG A 72 -13.75 3.02 -9.04
C ARG A 72 -13.64 4.22 -9.99
N GLY A 73 -14.36 5.31 -9.70
CA GLY A 73 -14.30 6.53 -10.49
C GLY A 73 -12.90 7.15 -10.47
N TRP A 74 -12.25 7.19 -9.31
CA TRP A 74 -10.87 7.67 -9.21
C TRP A 74 -9.90 6.80 -10.02
N MET A 75 -10.03 5.47 -9.97
CA MET A 75 -9.21 4.60 -10.80
C MET A 75 -9.48 4.79 -12.31
N ASP A 76 -10.73 5.03 -12.71
CA ASP A 76 -11.08 5.34 -14.12
C ASP A 76 -10.43 6.67 -14.59
N GLU A 77 -10.33 7.67 -13.70
CA GLU A 77 -9.61 8.94 -13.96
C GLU A 77 -8.09 8.71 -14.12
N GLU A 78 -7.50 7.88 -13.26
CA GLU A 78 -6.09 7.50 -13.38
C GLU A 78 -5.81 6.74 -14.68
N LEU A 79 -6.71 5.84 -15.09
CA LEU A 79 -6.60 5.14 -16.37
C LEU A 79 -6.73 6.06 -17.58
N THR A 80 -7.51 7.14 -17.48
CA THR A 80 -7.58 8.16 -18.52
C THR A 80 -6.24 8.90 -18.60
N THR A 81 -5.70 9.31 -17.46
CA THR A 81 -4.42 10.02 -17.35
C THR A 81 -3.25 9.22 -17.94
N ILE A 82 -3.15 7.93 -17.61
CA ILE A 82 -2.07 7.08 -18.13
C ILE A 82 -2.21 6.81 -19.63
N ASP A 83 -3.44 6.65 -20.15
CA ASP A 83 -3.70 6.46 -21.58
C ASP A 83 -3.29 7.69 -22.40
N GLU A 84 -3.58 8.89 -21.89
CA GLU A 84 -3.13 10.14 -22.51
C GLU A 84 -1.61 10.31 -22.44
N ALA A 85 -1.00 10.01 -21.29
CA ALA A 85 0.45 10.06 -21.14
C ALA A 85 1.15 9.10 -22.11
N TRP A 86 0.58 7.91 -22.30
CA TRP A 86 1.08 6.95 -23.28
C TRP A 86 0.97 7.46 -24.72
N LYS A 87 -0.17 8.05 -25.10
CA LYS A 87 -0.33 8.67 -26.43
C LYS A 87 0.70 9.77 -26.68
N ARG A 88 0.96 10.62 -25.67
CA ARG A 88 1.98 11.68 -25.75
C ARG A 88 3.38 11.10 -25.94
N LEU A 89 3.76 10.09 -25.16
CA LEU A 89 5.06 9.42 -25.29
C LEU A 89 5.21 8.73 -26.64
N ARG A 90 4.16 8.03 -27.12
CA ARG A 90 4.18 7.38 -28.44
C ARG A 90 4.39 8.40 -29.56
N ALA A 91 3.79 9.58 -29.47
CA ALA A 91 3.94 10.63 -30.47
C ALA A 91 5.33 11.31 -30.43
N ALA A 92 5.89 11.52 -29.22
CA ALA A 92 7.19 12.15 -29.03
C ALA A 92 8.37 11.19 -29.30
N GLY A 93 8.16 9.89 -29.10
CA GLY A 93 9.19 8.85 -29.11
C GLY A 93 9.63 8.47 -27.70
N ILE A 94 9.97 7.20 -27.49
CA ILE A 94 10.25 6.63 -26.15
C ILE A 94 11.42 7.31 -25.43
N ALA A 95 12.41 7.79 -26.19
CA ALA A 95 13.57 8.50 -25.66
C ALA A 95 13.27 9.95 -25.22
N ASP A 96 12.07 10.48 -25.48
CA ASP A 96 11.68 11.81 -25.01
C ASP A 96 11.50 11.81 -23.48
N ASP A 97 12.42 12.48 -22.79
CA ASP A 97 12.50 12.44 -21.34
C ASP A 97 11.25 13.05 -20.65
N THR A 98 10.71 14.14 -21.20
CA THR A 98 9.56 14.83 -20.62
C THR A 98 8.28 13.99 -20.74
N ALA A 99 8.03 13.43 -21.92
CA ALA A 99 6.89 12.56 -22.15
C ALA A 99 7.02 11.25 -21.35
N ARG A 100 8.23 10.69 -21.25
CA ARG A 100 8.50 9.48 -20.47
C ARG A 100 8.28 9.72 -18.98
N ALA A 101 8.78 10.82 -18.44
CA ALA A 101 8.52 11.24 -17.05
C ALA A 101 7.02 11.49 -16.80
N GLY A 102 6.28 11.95 -17.81
CA GLY A 102 4.81 12.06 -17.76
C GLY A 102 4.14 10.71 -17.56
N LEU A 103 4.51 9.70 -18.36
CA LEU A 103 3.96 8.34 -18.23
C LEU A 103 4.39 7.66 -16.93
N PHE A 104 5.66 7.83 -16.52
CA PHE A 104 6.15 7.27 -15.26
C PHE A 104 5.37 7.80 -14.06
N ARG A 105 5.08 9.11 -14.00
CA ARG A 105 4.29 9.71 -12.92
C ARG A 105 2.87 9.12 -12.85
N ALA A 106 2.18 9.03 -13.99
CA ALA A 106 0.84 8.43 -14.05
C ALA A 106 0.85 6.96 -13.57
N ALA A 107 1.83 6.16 -13.98
CA ALA A 107 1.98 4.80 -13.49
C ALA A 107 2.31 4.74 -11.99
N HIS A 108 3.13 5.67 -11.49
CA HIS A 108 3.51 5.76 -10.08
C HIS A 108 2.32 6.11 -9.18
N ASP A 109 1.45 7.01 -9.62
CA ASP A 109 0.24 7.40 -8.90
C ASP A 109 -0.72 6.20 -8.79
N ILE A 110 -0.96 5.48 -9.89
CA ILE A 110 -1.72 4.21 -9.87
C ILE A 110 -1.09 3.22 -8.90
N LYS A 111 0.23 2.98 -8.98
CA LYS A 111 0.94 2.07 -8.07
C LYS A 111 0.69 2.44 -6.60
N GLY A 112 0.77 3.72 -6.25
CA GLY A 112 0.60 4.20 -4.87
C GLY A 112 -0.83 4.12 -4.36
N GLN A 113 -1.82 4.28 -5.24
CA GLN A 113 -3.23 4.34 -4.85
C GLN A 113 -3.97 3.00 -5.00
N ALA A 114 -3.51 2.10 -5.88
CA ALA A 114 -4.26 0.93 -6.29
C ALA A 114 -4.69 0.02 -5.13
N ALA A 115 -3.82 -0.24 -4.15
CA ALA A 115 -4.17 -1.04 -2.97
C ALA A 115 -5.30 -0.39 -2.15
N THR A 116 -5.22 0.93 -1.94
CA THR A 116 -6.24 1.71 -1.23
C THR A 116 -7.58 1.73 -1.98
N LEU A 117 -7.54 1.73 -3.31
CA LEU A 117 -8.73 1.72 -4.17
C LEU A 117 -9.31 0.31 -4.41
N GLY A 118 -8.68 -0.72 -3.84
CA GLY A 118 -9.13 -2.11 -3.95
C GLY A 118 -8.76 -2.79 -5.27
N PHE A 119 -7.64 -2.43 -5.88
CA PHE A 119 -7.10 -3.01 -7.11
C PHE A 119 -5.64 -3.45 -6.96
N PRO A 120 -5.29 -4.33 -6.01
CA PRO A 120 -3.90 -4.65 -5.67
C PRO A 120 -3.07 -5.12 -6.86
N LEU A 121 -3.62 -6.00 -7.72
CA LEU A 121 -2.93 -6.50 -8.91
C LEU A 121 -2.65 -5.39 -9.95
N VAL A 122 -3.53 -4.39 -10.07
CA VAL A 122 -3.30 -3.22 -10.93
C VAL A 122 -2.08 -2.44 -10.44
N GLY A 123 -1.92 -2.31 -9.12
CA GLY A 123 -0.74 -1.68 -8.51
C GLY A 123 0.57 -2.43 -8.81
N VAL A 124 0.54 -3.76 -8.80
CA VAL A 124 1.69 -4.59 -9.18
C VAL A 124 2.08 -4.35 -10.63
N LEU A 125 1.11 -4.38 -11.55
CA LEU A 125 1.36 -4.16 -12.97
C LEU A 125 1.87 -2.73 -13.25
N ALA A 126 1.31 -1.72 -12.57
CA ALA A 126 1.79 -0.34 -12.66
C ALA A 126 3.23 -0.20 -12.13
N GLY A 127 3.58 -0.92 -11.07
CA GLY A 127 4.96 -1.00 -10.58
C GLY A 127 5.92 -1.62 -11.58
N SER A 128 5.51 -2.69 -12.28
CA SER A 128 6.28 -3.27 -13.39
C SER A 128 6.49 -2.25 -14.52
N LEU A 129 5.46 -1.45 -14.84
CA LEU A 129 5.59 -0.38 -15.82
C LEU A 129 6.57 0.72 -15.38
N CYS A 130 6.55 1.12 -14.10
CA CYS A 130 7.54 2.07 -13.57
C CYS A 130 8.97 1.56 -13.76
N ALA A 131 9.23 0.30 -13.40
CA ALA A 131 10.53 -0.35 -13.58
C ALA A 131 10.96 -0.34 -15.06
N LEU A 132 10.05 -0.69 -15.97
CA LEU A 132 10.32 -0.69 -17.41
C LEU A 132 10.72 0.70 -17.96
N LEU A 133 10.17 1.77 -17.39
CA LEU A 133 10.42 3.14 -17.85
C LEU A 133 11.67 3.77 -17.23
N ASP A 134 12.15 3.27 -16.10
CA ASP A 134 13.20 3.90 -15.28
C ASP A 134 14.52 3.12 -15.25
N GLU A 135 14.47 1.79 -15.21
CA GLU A 135 15.67 0.95 -15.04
C GLU A 135 16.56 0.81 -16.29
N PRO A 136 16.03 0.76 -17.54
CA PRO A 136 16.87 0.65 -18.73
C PRO A 136 17.78 1.86 -18.92
N ALA A 137 19.09 1.61 -19.10
CA ALA A 137 20.08 2.67 -19.31
C ALA A 137 19.89 3.43 -20.63
N ASP A 138 19.39 2.75 -21.66
CA ASP A 138 18.94 3.36 -22.92
C ASP A 138 17.40 3.25 -23.02
N PRO A 139 16.66 4.34 -22.74
CA PRO A 139 15.21 4.35 -22.89
C PRO A 139 14.75 4.05 -24.32
N GLY A 140 15.55 4.40 -25.34
CA GLY A 140 15.21 4.15 -26.74
C GLY A 140 15.19 2.67 -27.12
N ALA A 141 15.87 1.83 -26.34
CA ALA A 141 15.86 0.37 -26.52
C ALA A 141 14.57 -0.30 -26.01
N VAL A 142 13.75 0.41 -25.23
CA VAL A 142 12.51 -0.14 -24.66
C VAL A 142 11.47 -0.37 -25.76
N PRO A 143 10.98 -1.60 -25.96
CA PRO A 143 9.97 -1.88 -26.97
C PRO A 143 8.65 -1.18 -26.65
N ALA A 144 8.18 -0.32 -27.56
CA ALA A 144 6.90 0.39 -27.43
C ALA A 144 5.70 -0.56 -27.21
N VAL A 145 5.75 -1.77 -27.79
CA VAL A 145 4.74 -2.81 -27.59
C VAL A 145 4.65 -3.29 -26.15
N LEU A 146 5.77 -3.34 -25.42
CA LEU A 146 5.78 -3.78 -24.03
C LEU A 146 5.12 -2.73 -23.15
N ILE A 147 5.37 -1.44 -23.40
CA ILE A 147 4.68 -0.33 -22.72
C ILE A 147 3.17 -0.36 -23.03
N GLU A 148 2.80 -0.53 -24.30
CA GLU A 148 1.40 -0.65 -24.73
C GLU A 148 0.67 -1.79 -24.03
N GLN A 149 1.30 -2.95 -23.91
CA GLN A 149 0.73 -4.11 -23.23
C GLN A 149 0.47 -3.85 -21.74
N HIS A 150 1.34 -3.10 -21.06
CA HIS A 150 1.08 -2.72 -19.66
C HIS A 150 -0.14 -1.79 -19.57
N VAL A 151 -0.20 -0.74 -20.40
CA VAL A 151 -1.33 0.20 -20.42
C VAL A 151 -2.64 -0.52 -20.76
N ALA A 152 -2.62 -1.42 -21.75
CA ALA A 152 -3.77 -2.24 -22.11
C ALA A 152 -4.19 -3.18 -20.99
N GLY A 153 -3.24 -3.81 -20.31
CA GLY A 153 -3.48 -4.70 -19.16
C GLY A 153 -4.13 -3.96 -18.00
N LEU A 154 -3.62 -2.78 -17.63
CA LEU A 154 -4.19 -1.93 -16.58
C LEU A 154 -5.65 -1.60 -16.89
N LYS A 155 -5.95 -1.18 -18.13
CA LYS A 155 -7.31 -0.87 -18.57
C LYS A 155 -8.23 -2.08 -18.55
N ALA A 156 -7.74 -3.24 -18.99
CA ALA A 156 -8.51 -4.48 -18.98
C ALA A 156 -8.88 -4.90 -17.55
N MET A 157 -7.91 -4.90 -16.63
CA MET A 157 -8.14 -5.33 -15.25
C MET A 157 -9.15 -4.47 -14.49
N VAL A 158 -9.11 -3.15 -14.66
CA VAL A 158 -10.12 -2.26 -14.04
C VAL A 158 -11.48 -2.40 -14.72
N ARG A 159 -11.52 -2.61 -16.05
CA ARG A 159 -12.77 -2.85 -16.78
C ARG A 159 -13.47 -4.12 -16.31
N GLU A 160 -12.71 -5.20 -16.08
CA GLU A 160 -13.22 -6.47 -15.54
C GLU A 160 -13.39 -6.46 -14.01
N ASP A 161 -13.18 -5.31 -13.35
CA ASP A 161 -13.29 -5.11 -11.91
C ASP A 161 -12.49 -6.13 -11.08
N VAL A 162 -11.22 -6.36 -11.45
CA VAL A 162 -10.32 -7.28 -10.73
C VAL A 162 -9.95 -6.69 -9.36
N ARG A 163 -10.59 -7.19 -8.29
CA ARG A 163 -10.42 -6.69 -6.91
C ARG A 163 -9.46 -7.50 -6.04
N ASN A 164 -9.29 -8.77 -6.36
CA ASN A 164 -8.59 -9.74 -5.54
C ASN A 164 -7.63 -10.60 -6.38
N GLU A 165 -6.66 -11.21 -5.70
CA GLU A 165 -5.62 -12.04 -6.31
C GLU A 165 -6.15 -13.42 -6.79
N ASP A 166 -7.43 -13.71 -6.49
CA ASP A 166 -8.09 -14.97 -6.83
C ASP A 166 -8.51 -15.06 -8.31
N ASP A 167 -8.38 -13.99 -9.10
CA ASP A 167 -8.59 -14.04 -10.54
C ASP A 167 -7.36 -14.71 -11.21
N PRO A 168 -7.48 -15.96 -11.67
CA PRO A 168 -6.33 -16.69 -12.20
C PRO A 168 -5.83 -16.08 -13.52
N VAL A 169 -6.72 -15.45 -14.31
CA VAL A 169 -6.37 -14.85 -15.60
C VAL A 169 -5.60 -13.55 -15.36
N ALA A 170 -6.08 -12.71 -14.45
CA ALA A 170 -5.39 -11.47 -14.11
C ALA A 170 -4.04 -11.74 -13.45
N THR A 171 -3.97 -12.69 -12.51
CA THR A 171 -2.72 -13.08 -11.86
C THR A 171 -1.71 -13.63 -12.87
N GLN A 172 -2.15 -14.46 -13.82
CA GLN A 172 -1.28 -14.95 -14.89
C GLN A 172 -0.79 -13.82 -15.80
N LEU A 173 -1.68 -12.92 -16.23
CA LEU A 173 -1.32 -11.77 -17.06
C LEU A 173 -0.24 -10.91 -16.39
N VAL A 174 -0.48 -10.52 -15.13
CA VAL A 174 0.45 -9.70 -14.35
C VAL A 174 1.79 -10.42 -14.16
N GLY A 175 1.74 -11.72 -13.83
CA GLY A 175 2.92 -12.56 -13.67
C GLY A 175 3.78 -12.62 -14.94
N GLU A 176 3.16 -12.86 -16.10
CA GLU A 176 3.87 -12.97 -17.38
C GLU A 176 4.43 -11.62 -17.85
N LEU A 177 3.65 -10.53 -17.81
CA LEU A 177 4.15 -9.20 -18.19
C LEU A 177 5.32 -8.78 -17.29
N SER A 178 5.19 -8.97 -15.97
CA SER A 178 6.26 -8.64 -15.03
C SER A 178 7.52 -9.48 -15.26
N ARG A 179 7.36 -10.75 -15.62
CA ARG A 179 8.48 -11.64 -15.95
C ARG A 179 9.20 -11.19 -17.22
N VAL A 180 8.45 -10.88 -18.28
CA VAL A 180 9.00 -10.36 -19.55
C VAL A 180 9.73 -9.04 -19.32
N THR A 181 9.14 -8.12 -18.55
CA THR A 181 9.76 -6.84 -18.18
C THR A 181 11.08 -7.03 -17.46
N ARG A 182 11.12 -7.84 -16.40
CA ARG A 182 12.38 -8.12 -15.68
C ARG A 182 13.42 -8.77 -16.58
N GLY A 183 13.00 -9.71 -17.44
CA GLY A 183 13.89 -10.35 -18.40
C GLY A 183 14.49 -9.36 -19.40
N PHE A 184 13.67 -8.43 -19.91
CA PHE A 184 14.13 -7.36 -20.78
C PHE A 184 15.13 -6.45 -20.07
N ILE A 185 14.78 -5.93 -18.88
CA ILE A 185 15.66 -5.05 -18.09
C ILE A 185 17.01 -5.71 -17.84
N ALA A 186 17.02 -6.98 -17.40
CA ALA A 186 18.25 -7.73 -17.17
C ALA A 186 19.07 -7.92 -18.46
N SER A 187 18.43 -8.02 -19.63
CA SER A 187 19.12 -8.19 -20.91
C SER A 187 19.81 -6.92 -21.41
N VAL A 188 19.31 -5.74 -21.01
CA VAL A 188 19.85 -4.43 -21.41
C VAL A 188 20.72 -3.79 -20.33
N ALA A 189 20.78 -4.39 -19.14
CA ALA A 189 21.67 -3.95 -18.07
C ALA A 189 23.14 -4.06 -18.51
N PRO A 190 23.99 -3.07 -18.16
CA PRO A 190 25.42 -3.15 -18.47
C PRO A 190 26.03 -4.39 -17.79
N ARG A 191 26.69 -5.25 -18.57
CA ARG A 191 27.45 -6.37 -18.02
C ARG A 191 28.63 -5.77 -17.26
N SER A 192 28.66 -5.99 -15.95
CA SER A 192 29.79 -5.64 -15.08
C SER A 192 30.97 -6.56 -15.30
#